data_AF-X1JGY8-F1
#
_entry.id   AF-X1JGY8-F1
#
_cell.length_a   1.000
_cell.length_b   1.000
_cell.length_c   1.000
_cell.angle_alpha   90.00
_cell.angle_beta   90.00
_cell.angle_gamma   90.00
#
_symmetry.space_group_name_H-M   'P 1'
#
loop_
_entity.id
_entity.type
_entity.pdbx_description
1 polymer ?
#
loop_
_entity_poly.entity_id
_entity_poly.type
_entity_poly.pdbx_seq_one_letter_code
_entity_poly.pdbx_strand_id
1 'polypeptide(L)' 'MVAWLVVLQGIANVMEVVTFIQFIEEEAIQSASLGVFLAIKAKSYKGASLGITLLRGQLIPHLKDINDVVGWMAPYSK' A
#
# COMPACT_ATOMS: atom_id res chain seq x y z
N MET A 1 22.02 -26.99 15.79
CA MET A 1 21.50 -26.34 14.56
C MET A 1 20.34 -25.40 14.89
N VAL A 2 20.53 -24.27 15.60
CA VAL A 2 19.34 -23.60 16.19
C VAL A 2 19.32 -22.07 16.15
N ALA A 3 20.40 -21.35 16.49
CA ALA A 3 20.31 -19.88 16.59
C ALA A 3 20.05 -19.16 15.25
N TRP A 4 20.76 -19.57 14.19
CA TRP A 4 20.64 -18.94 12.88
C TRP A 4 19.28 -19.16 12.22
N LEU A 5 18.65 -20.32 12.46
CA LEU A 5 17.31 -20.62 11.94
C LEU A 5 16.25 -19.73 12.61
N VAL A 6 16.37 -19.45 13.90
CA VAL A 6 15.45 -18.55 14.63
C VAL A 6 15.59 -17.10 14.16
N VAL A 7 16.81 -16.65 13.88
CA VAL A 7 17.07 -15.30 13.33
C VAL A 7 16.47 -15.18 11.93
N LEU A 8 16.66 -16.17 11.07
CA LEU A 8 16.08 -16.19 9.72
C LEU A 8 14.55 -16.22 9.75
N GLN A 9 13.95 -16.97 10.69
CA GLN A 9 12.50 -16.97 10.91
C GLN A 9 11.98 -15.59 11.32
N GLY A 10 12.71 -14.90 12.21
CA GLY A 10 12.36 -13.54 12.61
C GLY A 10 12.37 -12.55 11.44
N ILE A 11 13.38 -12.64 10.57
CA ILE A 11 13.46 -11.83 9.35
C ILE A 11 12.29 -12.16 8.42
N ALA A 12 12.00 -13.43 8.17
CA ALA A 12 10.88 -13.84 7.33
C ALA A 12 9.54 -13.27 7.81
N ASN A 13 9.28 -13.27 9.11
CA ASN A 13 8.06 -12.69 9.67
C ASN A 13 7.98 -11.17 9.44
N VAL A 14 9.10 -10.44 9.54
CA VAL A 14 9.13 -8.99 9.25
C VAL A 14 8.85 -8.74 7.76
N MET A 15 9.45 -9.53 6.87
CA MET A 15 9.20 -9.42 5.43
C MET A 15 7.72 -9.66 5.08
N GLU A 16 7.10 -10.64 5.72
CA GLU A 16 5.68 -10.95 5.55
C GLU A 16 4.78 -9.79 6.00
N VAL A 17 5.06 -9.19 7.16
CA VAL A 17 4.31 -8.02 7.67
C VAL A 17 4.44 -6.83 6.73
N VAL A 18 5.66 -6.52 6.25
CA VAL A 18 5.87 -5.41 5.31
C VAL A 18 5.12 -5.65 4.00
N THR A 19 5.16 -6.87 3.48
CA THR A 19 4.43 -7.25 2.25
C THR A 19 2.92 -7.11 2.45
N PHE A 20 2.39 -7.49 3.63
CA PHE A 20 0.98 -7.35 3.94
C PHE A 20 0.54 -5.88 4.04
N ILE A 21 1.38 -4.99 4.59
CA ILE A 21 1.12 -3.55 4.64
C ILE A 21 1.07 -2.97 3.22
N GLN A 22 2.02 -3.32 2.36
CA GLN A 22 2.02 -2.89 0.95
C GLN A 22 0.74 -3.32 0.23
N PHE A 23 0.31 -4.58 0.43
CA PHE A 23 -0.91 -5.11 -0.16
C PHE A 23 -2.16 -4.31 0.26
N ILE A 24 -2.31 -4.00 1.56
CA ILE A 24 -3.44 -3.20 2.06
C ILE A 24 -3.46 -1.82 1.41
N GLU A 25 -2.31 -1.16 1.29
CA GLU A 25 -2.20 0.15 0.66
C GLU A 25 -2.56 0.11 -0.82
N GLU A 26 -2.12 -0.92 -1.55
CA GLU A 26 -2.50 -1.13 -2.95
C GLU A 26 -4.00 -1.36 -3.12
N GLU A 27 -4.61 -2.20 -2.28
CA GLU A 27 -6.06 -2.41 -2.29
C GLU A 27 -6.85 -1.14 -1.93
N ALA A 28 -6.34 -0.32 -1.01
CA ALA A 28 -6.92 0.97 -0.65
C ALA A 28 -6.89 1.96 -1.83
N ILE A 29 -5.77 2.03 -2.55
CA ILE A 29 -5.63 2.86 -3.76
C ILE A 29 -6.60 2.40 -4.85
N GLN A 30 -6.71 1.09 -5.08
CA GLN A 30 -7.65 0.54 -6.06
C GLN A 30 -9.10 0.85 -5.69
N SER A 31 -9.46 0.69 -4.42
CA SER A 31 -10.81 0.98 -3.90
C SER A 31 -11.17 2.47 -4.02
N ALA A 32 -10.25 3.36 -3.66
CA ALA A 32 -10.44 4.80 -3.81
C ALA A 32 -10.52 5.24 -5.29
N SER A 33 -9.72 4.61 -6.16
CA SER A 33 -9.75 4.85 -7.61
C SER A 33 -11.09 4.44 -8.22
N LEU A 34 -11.63 3.29 -7.81
CA LEU A 34 -12.97 2.85 -8.21
C LEU A 34 -14.06 3.82 -7.71
N GLY A 35 -13.95 4.28 -6.46
CA GLY A 35 -14.85 5.29 -5.90
C GLY A 35 -14.87 6.60 -6.69
N VAL A 36 -13.70 7.09 -7.11
CA VAL A 36 -13.58 8.26 -7.99
C VAL A 36 -14.26 8.01 -9.33
N PHE A 37 -14.00 6.85 -9.95
CA PHE A 37 -14.62 6.50 -11.24
C PHE A 37 -16.15 6.48 -11.15
N LEU A 38 -16.71 5.86 -10.10
CA LEU A 38 -18.15 5.83 -9.86
C LEU A 38 -18.72 7.23 -9.61
N ALA A 39 -18.02 8.08 -8.86
CA ALA A 39 -18.42 9.47 -8.63
C ALA A 39 -18.47 10.28 -9.94
N ILE A 40 -17.49 10.08 -10.84
CA ILE A 40 -17.49 10.69 -12.18
C ILE A 40 -18.68 10.20 -13.00
N LYS A 41 -18.96 8.88 -13.00
CA LYS A 41 -20.12 8.31 -13.70
C LYS A 41 -21.45 8.86 -13.19
N ALA A 42 -21.54 9.11 -11.88
CA ALA A 42 -22.70 9.75 -11.25
C ALA A 42 -22.77 11.28 -11.46
N LYS A 43 -21.86 11.88 -12.24
CA LYS A 43 -21.71 13.34 -12.42
C LYS A 43 -21.48 14.10 -11.11
N SER A 44 -21.01 13.42 -10.07
CA SER A 44 -20.65 14.02 -8.78
C SER A 44 -19.18 14.47 -8.81
N TYR A 45 -18.94 15.64 -9.42
CA TYR A 45 -17.59 16.19 -9.56
C TYR A 45 -16.94 16.54 -8.22
N LYS A 46 -17.73 16.93 -7.21
CA LYS A 46 -17.23 17.19 -5.86
C LYS A 46 -16.71 15.91 -5.20
N GLY A 47 -17.44 14.80 -5.32
CA GLY A 47 -17.00 13.49 -4.80
C GLY A 47 -15.75 12.98 -5.52
N ALA A 48 -15.70 13.13 -6.85
CA ALA A 48 -14.54 12.77 -7.65
C ALA A 48 -13.31 13.60 -7.27
N SER A 49 -13.46 14.91 -7.07
CA SER A 49 -12.38 15.79 -6.64
C SER A 49 -11.82 15.39 -5.28
N LEU A 50 -12.67 15.09 -4.31
CA LEU A 50 -12.25 14.65 -2.97
C LEU A 50 -11.47 13.32 -3.04
N GLY A 51 -11.95 12.35 -3.82
CA GLY A 51 -11.24 11.08 -4.00
C GLY A 51 -9.89 11.24 -4.71
N ILE A 52 -9.79 12.14 -5.69
CA ILE A 52 -8.51 12.46 -6.35
C ILE A 52 -7.55 13.14 -5.36
N THR A 53 -8.02 14.07 -4.53
CA THR A 53 -7.22 14.71 -3.48
C THR A 53 -6.70 13.69 -2.48
N LEU A 54 -7.52 12.72 -2.08
CA LEU A 54 -7.13 11.66 -1.14
C LEU A 54 -6.10 10.70 -1.75
N LEU A 55 -6.31 10.28 -3.01
CA LEU A 55 -5.36 9.44 -3.75
C LEU A 55 -3.99 10.13 -3.92
N ARG A 56 -3.99 11.37 -4.41
CA ARG A 56 -2.73 12.09 -4.70
C ARG A 56 -2.05 12.66 -3.46
N GLY A 57 -2.82 13.06 -2.46
CA GLY A 57 -2.31 13.75 -1.29
C GLY A 57 -1.89 12.82 -0.16
N GLN A 58 -2.43 11.60 -0.09
CA GLN A 58 -2.19 10.69 1.03
C GLN A 58 -1.78 9.30 0.56
N LEU A 59 -2.66 8.57 -0.14
CA LEU A 59 -2.45 7.14 -0.39
C LEU A 59 -1.22 6.85 -1.27
N ILE A 60 -1.07 7.57 -2.39
CA ILE A 60 0.07 7.35 -3.30
C ILE A 60 1.40 7.76 -2.65
N PRO A 61 1.52 8.94 -2.00
CA PRO A 61 2.72 9.29 -1.24
C PRO A 61 3.03 8.29 -0.12
N HIS A 62 2.03 7.82 0.61
CA HIS A 62 2.24 6.90 1.74
C HIS A 62 2.77 5.54 1.28
N LEU A 63 2.20 4.98 0.19
CA LEU A 63 2.74 3.76 -0.42
C LEU A 63 4.20 3.97 -0.89
N LYS A 64 4.50 5.13 -1.47
CA LYS A 64 5.87 5.45 -1.88
C LYS A 64 6.82 5.51 -0.68
N ASP A 65 6.43 6.17 0.40
CA ASP A 65 7.24 6.27 1.61
C ASP A 65 7.48 4.90 2.25
N ILE A 66 6.45 4.02 2.27
CA ILE A 66 6.58 2.63 2.72
C ILE A 66 7.58 1.87 1.83
N ASN A 67 7.48 1.99 0.51
CA ASN A 67 8.41 1.34 -0.41
C ASN A 67 9.85 1.87 -0.26
N ASP A 68 10.02 3.17 -0.07
CA ASP A 68 11.35 3.78 0.07
C ASP A 68 12.01 3.43 1.42
N VAL A 69 11.24 3.30 2.51
CA VAL A 69 11.78 3.02 3.86
C VAL A 69 11.92 1.53 4.14
N VAL A 70 10.92 0.72 3.81
CA VAL A 70 10.86 -0.71 4.15
C VAL A 70 10.68 -1.63 2.95
N GLY A 71 10.51 -1.12 1.73
CA GLY A 71 10.32 -1.95 0.54
C GLY A 71 11.49 -2.89 0.22
N TRP A 72 12.70 -2.60 0.71
CA TRP A 72 13.84 -3.53 0.63
C TRP A 72 13.68 -4.79 1.49
N MET A 73 12.79 -4.76 2.49
CA MET A 73 12.40 -5.91 3.30
C MET A 73 11.24 -6.70 2.67
N ALA A 74 10.56 -6.17 1.65
CA ALA A 74 9.54 -6.90 0.92
C ALA A 74 10.18 -7.62 -0.28
N PRO A 75 10.32 -8.97 -0.25
CA PRO A 75 10.99 -9.71 -1.32
C PRO A 75 10.27 -9.64 -2.68
N TYR A 76 9.00 -9.22 -2.70
CA TYR A 76 8.15 -9.13 -3.90
C TYR A 76 7.94 -7.69 -4.40
N SER A 77 8.64 -6.70 -3.84
CA SER A 77 8.44 -5.27 -4.14
C SER A 77 9.18 -4.77 -5.40
N LYS A 78 9.79 -5.65 -6.21
CA LYS A 78 10.45 -5.29 -7.48
C LYS A 78 9.78 -5.93 -8.68
#